data_AF-A0A539EJM0-F1
#
_entry.id   AF-A0A539EJM0-F1
#
_cell.length_a   1.000
_cell.length_b   1.000
_cell.length_c   1.000
_cell.angle_alpha   90.00
_cell.angle_beta   90.00
_cell.angle_gamma   90.00
#
_symmetry.space_group_name_H-M   'P 1'
#
loop_
_entity.id
_entity.type
_entity.pdbx_description
1 polymer ?
#
loop_
_entity_poly.entity_id
_entity_poly.type
_entity_poly.pdbx_seq_one_letter_code
_entity_poly.pdbx_strand_id
1 'polypeptide(L)'
;METAVVEMLSTDAGREFSAFYREWFDRVYNYARNRTGSVTRADEIVSDTFNRVLDSWEQFDPLKGDRRTWLFSIAFRAVADHYRSETRRKWMTLGLASEPKEPPPVQGLE
;
A
#
# COMPACT_ATOMS: atom_id res chain seq x y z
N MET A 1 -0.65 5.32 24.72
CA MET A 1 -0.32 4.86 23.35
C MET A 1 1.02 4.16 23.30
N GLU A 2 2.05 4.63 24.01
CA GLU A 2 3.40 4.04 24.03
C GLU A 2 3.45 2.57 24.51
N THR A 3 2.60 2.19 25.47
CA THR A 3 2.59 0.83 26.06
C THR A 3 2.08 -0.26 25.11
N ALA A 4 1.09 0.04 24.25
CA ALA A 4 0.50 -0.94 23.32
C ALA A 4 1.44 -1.29 22.16
N VAL A 5 2.27 -0.33 21.73
CA VAL A 5 3.29 -0.57 20.69
C VAL A 5 4.40 -1.48 21.23
N VAL A 6 4.78 -1.30 22.50
CA VAL A 6 5.76 -2.16 23.18
C VAL A 6 5.20 -3.57 23.38
N GLU A 7 3.94 -3.73 23.77
CA GLU A 7 3.29 -5.04 23.89
C GLU A 7 3.19 -5.75 22.53
N MET A 8 2.79 -5.07 21.46
CA MET A 8 2.70 -5.70 20.14
C MET A 8 4.07 -6.14 19.61
N LEU A 9 5.13 -5.34 19.82
CA LEU A 9 6.51 -5.74 19.49
C LEU A 9 7.08 -6.83 20.41
N SER A 10 6.43 -7.13 21.52
CA SER A 10 6.80 -8.23 22.40
C SER A 10 6.19 -9.58 21.98
N THR A 11 5.23 -9.57 21.06
CA THR A 11 4.74 -10.80 20.39
C THR A 11 5.73 -11.29 19.33
N ASP A 12 5.69 -12.57 19.02
CA ASP A 12 6.55 -13.14 17.98
C ASP A 12 6.17 -12.62 16.59
N ALA A 13 4.87 -12.58 16.30
CA ALA A 13 4.32 -12.00 15.08
C ALA A 13 4.75 -10.53 14.89
N GLY A 14 4.73 -9.73 15.96
CA GLY A 14 5.16 -8.33 15.94
C GLY A 14 6.66 -8.17 15.67
N ARG A 15 7.51 -9.05 16.20
CA ARG A 15 8.95 -9.07 15.88
C ARG A 15 9.21 -9.46 14.43
N GLU A 16 8.51 -10.47 13.91
CA GLU A 16 8.62 -10.86 12.51
C GLU A 16 8.21 -9.72 11.57
N PHE A 17 7.07 -9.08 11.84
CA PHE A 17 6.60 -7.92 11.07
C PHE A 17 7.63 -6.80 11.12
N SER A 18 8.17 -6.50 12.30
CA SER A 18 9.16 -5.43 12.48
C SER A 18 10.45 -5.69 11.67
N ALA A 19 10.91 -6.95 11.62
CA ALA A 19 12.05 -7.34 10.78
C ALA A 19 11.72 -7.19 9.28
N PHE A 20 10.54 -7.66 8.87
CA PHE A 20 10.06 -7.53 7.50
C PHE A 20 9.93 -6.07 7.06
N TYR A 21 9.34 -5.21 7.91
CA TYR A 21 9.24 -3.78 7.67
C TYR A 21 10.62 -3.16 7.42
N ARG A 22 11.58 -3.41 8.31
CA ARG A 22 12.96 -2.89 8.16
C ARG A 22 13.62 -3.35 6.87
N GLU A 23 13.40 -4.59 6.47
CA GLU A 23 13.99 -5.13 5.23
C GLU A 23 13.38 -4.50 3.97
N TRP A 24 12.08 -4.22 3.98
CA TRP A 24 11.34 -3.86 2.77
C TRP A 24 11.00 -2.38 2.64
N PHE A 25 11.08 -1.61 3.73
CA PHE A 25 10.71 -0.19 3.75
C PHE A 25 11.33 0.60 2.59
N ASP A 26 12.66 0.57 2.46
CA ASP A 26 13.37 1.33 1.42
C ASP A 26 12.95 0.95 0.01
N ARG A 27 12.64 -0.33 -0.22
CA ARG A 27 12.22 -0.83 -1.55
C ARG A 27 10.81 -0.36 -1.90
N VAL A 28 9.90 -0.39 -0.93
CA VAL A 28 8.53 0.12 -1.11
C VAL A 28 8.54 1.64 -1.26
N TYR A 29 9.34 2.34 -0.46
CA TYR A 29 9.52 3.79 -0.56
C TYR A 29 10.04 4.19 -1.93
N ASN A 30 11.13 3.57 -2.40
CA ASN A 30 11.70 3.86 -3.72
C ASN A 30 10.71 3.52 -4.84
N TYR A 31 9.96 2.42 -4.73
CA TYR A 31 8.88 2.11 -5.66
C TYR A 31 7.82 3.22 -5.69
N ALA A 32 7.32 3.67 -4.53
CA ALA A 32 6.32 4.72 -4.43
C ALA A 32 6.84 6.08 -4.93
N ARG A 33 8.09 6.45 -4.61
CA ARG A 33 8.76 7.66 -5.11
C ARG A 33 8.90 7.63 -6.63
N ASN A 34 9.32 6.51 -7.20
CA ASN A 34 9.47 6.36 -8.65
C ASN A 34 8.12 6.43 -9.37
N ARG A 35 7.05 5.92 -8.75
CA ARG A 35 5.70 5.99 -9.31
C ARG A 35 5.12 7.40 -9.27
N THR A 36 5.25 8.08 -8.13
CA THR A 36 4.53 9.33 -7.86
C THR A 36 5.33 10.60 -8.17
N GLY A 37 6.66 10.51 -8.21
CA GLY A 37 7.56 11.67 -8.31
C GLY A 37 7.55 12.59 -7.08
N SER A 38 6.83 12.27 -6.00
CA SER A 38 6.62 13.16 -4.85
C SER A 38 7.05 12.48 -3.54
N VAL A 39 7.73 13.24 -2.67
CA VAL A 39 8.14 12.75 -1.33
C VAL A 39 6.90 12.48 -0.50
N THR A 40 6.03 13.49 -0.37
CA THR A 40 4.83 13.44 0.46
C THR A 40 3.90 12.30 0.06
N ARG A 41 3.66 12.11 -1.24
CA ARG A 41 2.80 11.01 -1.72
C ARG A 41 3.42 9.64 -1.46
N ALA A 42 4.74 9.54 -1.57
CA ALA A 42 5.42 8.29 -1.27
C ALA A 42 5.32 7.94 0.23
N ASP A 43 5.49 8.91 1.13
CA ASP A 43 5.32 8.69 2.58
C ASP A 43 3.90 8.21 2.92
N GLU A 44 2.88 8.83 2.30
CA GLU A 44 1.47 8.41 2.45
C GLU A 44 1.25 6.98 1.95
N ILE A 45 1.72 6.66 0.74
CA ILE A 45 1.56 5.33 0.14
C ILE A 45 2.29 4.26 0.94
N VAL A 46 3.49 4.56 1.44
CA VAL A 46 4.27 3.61 2.26
C VAL A 46 3.54 3.33 3.56
N SER A 47 3.02 4.37 4.21
CA SER A 47 2.24 4.24 5.44
C SER A 47 0.99 3.39 5.23
N ASP A 48 0.20 3.68 4.19
CA ASP A 48 -0.99 2.90 3.83
C ASP A 48 -0.63 1.44 3.49
N THR A 49 0.45 1.23 2.74
CA THR A 49 0.92 -0.11 2.38
C THR A 49 1.22 -0.94 3.62
N PHE A 50 2.04 -0.44 4.53
CA PHE A 50 2.43 -1.21 5.71
C PHE A 50 1.32 -1.35 6.75
N ASN A 51 0.36 -0.42 6.81
CA ASN A 51 -0.86 -0.61 7.59
C ASN A 51 -1.68 -1.79 7.06
N ARG A 52 -1.93 -1.85 5.74
CA ARG A 52 -2.65 -2.97 5.11
C ARG A 52 -1.92 -4.30 5.28
N VAL A 53 -0.58 -4.29 5.21
CA VAL A 53 0.25 -5.47 5.49
C VAL A 53 0.10 -5.92 6.93
N LEU A 54 0.15 -4.99 7.89
CA LEU A 54 0.00 -5.27 9.31
C LEU A 54 -1.37 -5.88 9.62
N ASP A 55 -2.44 -5.29 9.09
CA ASP A 55 -3.82 -5.78 9.26
C ASP A 55 -4.01 -7.21 8.74
N SER A 56 -3.22 -7.60 7.74
CA SER A 56 -3.29 -8.90 7.08
C SER A 56 -2.14 -9.83 7.46
N TRP A 57 -1.27 -9.45 8.41
CA TRP A 57 0.00 -10.11 8.68
C TRP A 57 -0.18 -11.56 9.11
N GLU A 58 -1.09 -11.80 10.05
CA GLU A 58 -1.39 -13.14 10.57
C GLU A 58 -2.18 -14.01 9.59
N GLN A 59 -2.80 -13.40 8.58
CA GLN A 59 -3.60 -14.10 7.56
C GLN A 59 -2.79 -14.46 6.31
N PHE A 60 -1.51 -14.12 6.28
CA PHE A 60 -0.65 -14.46 5.15
C PHE A 60 -0.53 -15.97 5.00
N ASP A 61 -0.87 -16.45 3.80
CA ASP A 61 -0.81 -17.86 3.43
C ASP A 61 0.34 -18.08 2.42
N PRO A 62 1.45 -18.74 2.82
CA PRO A 62 2.58 -18.99 1.93
C PRO A 62 2.22 -19.91 0.74
N LEU A 63 1.10 -20.64 0.80
CA LEU A 63 0.63 -21.45 -0.33
C LEU A 63 0.07 -20.59 -1.47
N LYS A 64 -0.31 -19.32 -1.20
CA LYS A 64 -0.84 -18.39 -2.21
C LYS A 64 0.25 -17.56 -2.88
N GLY A 65 1.50 -17.67 -2.44
CA GLY A 65 2.65 -17.00 -3.03
C GLY A 65 3.63 -16.47 -2.00
N ASP A 66 4.74 -15.91 -2.48
CA ASP A 66 5.79 -15.35 -1.62
C ASP A 66 5.43 -13.98 -1.02
N ARG A 67 5.95 -13.70 0.18
CA ARG A 67 5.71 -12.47 0.96
C ARG A 67 6.11 -11.21 0.18
N ARG A 68 7.17 -11.26 -0.64
CA ARG A 68 7.57 -10.12 -1.48
C ARG A 68 6.50 -9.78 -2.51
N THR A 69 6.02 -10.77 -3.25
CA THR A 69 5.00 -10.57 -4.28
C THR A 69 3.71 -10.05 -3.65
N TRP A 70 3.34 -10.60 -2.51
CA TRP A 70 2.20 -10.15 -1.73
C TRP A 70 2.34 -8.67 -1.31
N LEU A 71 3.47 -8.27 -0.72
CA LEU A 71 3.76 -6.87 -0.35
C LEU A 71 3.62 -5.92 -1.54
N PHE A 72 4.26 -6.23 -2.68
CA PHE A 72 4.19 -5.36 -3.84
C PHE A 72 2.80 -5.32 -4.50
N SER A 73 1.98 -6.37 -4.32
CA SER A 73 0.57 -6.34 -4.74
C SER A 73 -0.23 -5.32 -3.92
N ILE A 74 0.06 -5.18 -2.62
CA ILE A 74 -0.55 -4.18 -1.75
C ILE A 74 -0.06 -2.78 -2.14
N ALA A 75 1.26 -2.61 -2.29
CA ALA A 75 1.85 -1.33 -2.70
C ALA A 75 1.32 -0.84 -4.06
N PHE A 76 1.15 -1.75 -5.02
CA PHE A 76 0.55 -1.43 -6.32
C PHE A 76 -0.89 -0.93 -6.18
N ARG A 77 -1.72 -1.59 -5.35
CA ARG A 77 -3.09 -1.17 -5.08
C ARG A 77 -3.13 0.20 -4.39
N ALA A 78 -2.27 0.44 -3.39
CA ALA A 78 -2.18 1.73 -2.71
C ALA A 78 -1.83 2.88 -3.68
N VAL A 79 -0.87 2.67 -4.59
CA VAL A 79 -0.56 3.65 -5.64
C VAL A 79 -1.75 3.89 -6.58
N ALA A 80 -2.45 2.83 -6.98
CA ALA A 80 -3.62 2.97 -7.85
C ALA A 80 -4.75 3.73 -7.15
N ASP A 81 -5.01 3.44 -5.87
CA ASP A 81 -6.00 4.13 -5.04
C ASP A 81 -5.67 5.61 -4.86
N HIS A 82 -4.38 5.92 -4.68
CA HIS A 82 -3.88 7.30 -4.66
C HIS A 82 -4.31 8.06 -5.92
N TYR A 83 -3.98 7.56 -7.12
CA TYR A 83 -4.36 8.23 -8.38
C TYR A 83 -5.86 8.31 -8.60
N ARG A 84 -6.63 7.27 -8.22
CA ARG A 84 -8.10 7.32 -8.28
C ARG A 84 -8.64 8.44 -7.38
N SER A 85 -8.08 8.59 -6.18
CA SER A 85 -8.50 9.64 -5.24
C SER A 85 -8.15 11.05 -5.74
N GLU A 86 -6.98 11.23 -6.36
CA GLU A 86 -6.57 12.51 -6.94
C GLU A 86 -7.46 12.92 -8.10
N THR A 87 -7.79 11.95 -8.95
CA THR A 87 -8.71 12.15 -10.06
C THR A 87 -10.06 12.61 -9.52
N ARG A 88 -10.66 11.88 -8.56
CA ARG A 88 -11.93 12.27 -7.93
C ARG A 88 -11.88 13.67 -7.31
N ARG A 89 -10.82 14.02 -6.57
CA ARG A 89 -10.64 15.35 -5.98
C ARG A 89 -10.61 16.43 -7.07
N LYS A 90 -9.91 16.20 -8.18
CA LYS A 90 -9.85 17.14 -9.31
C LYS A 90 -11.22 17.39 -9.92
N TRP A 91 -12.03 16.34 -10.12
CA TRP A 91 -13.41 16.47 -10.64
C TRP A 91 -14.31 17.24 -9.68
N MET A 92 -14.18 17.00 -8.37
CA MET A 92 -14.91 17.74 -7.33
C MET A 92 -14.53 19.22 -7.31
N THR A 93 -13.24 19.55 -7.37
CA THR A 93 -12.75 20.94 -7.37
C THR A 93 -13.18 21.71 -8.63
N LEU A 94 -13.26 21.05 -9.79
CA LEU A 94 -13.68 21.68 -11.04
C LEU A 94 -15.21 21.89 -11.17
N GLY A 95 -16.02 21.46 -10.18
CA GLY A 95 -17.49 21.56 -10.25
C GLY A 95 -18.13 20.69 -11.33
N LEU A 96 -17.35 19.84 -11.99
CA LEU A 96 -17.77 18.92 -13.03
C LEU A 96 -18.12 17.59 -12.36
N ALA A 97 -19.34 17.50 -11.82
CA ALA A 97 -19.90 16.26 -11.31
C ALA A 97 -20.20 15.30 -12.47
N SER A 98 -19.15 14.68 -13.01
CA SER A 98 -19.25 13.42 -13.74
C SER A 98 -18.12 12.53 -13.25
N GLU A 99 -18.47 11.36 -12.71
CA GLU A 99 -17.48 10.40 -12.23
C GLU A 99 -16.45 10.07 -13.33
N PRO A 100 -15.16 9.91 -12.98
CA PRO A 100 -14.20 9.35 -13.91
C PRO A 100 -14.64 7.92 -14.24
N LYS A 101 -15.14 7.71 -15.47
CA LYS A 101 -15.43 6.38 -16.02
C LYS A 101 -14.17 5.52 -15.88
N GLU A 102 -14.25 4.45 -15.09
CA GLU A 102 -13.14 3.49 -14.99
C GLU A 102 -12.72 3.07 -16.41
N PRO A 103 -11.42 2.99 -16.71
CA PRO A 103 -10.99 2.41 -17.98
C PRO A 103 -11.57 0.98 -18.05
N PRO A 104 -12.17 0.58 -19.18
CA PRO A 104 -12.78 -0.74 -19.30
C PRO A 104 -11.76 -1.81 -18.92
N PRO A 105 -12.20 -2.92 -18.27
CA PRO A 105 -11.30 -3.98 -17.88
C PRO A 105 -10.46 -4.38 -19.08
N VAL A 106 -9.14 -4.42 -18.90
CA VAL A 106 -8.21 -4.87 -19.94
C VAL A 106 -8.58 -6.33 -20.23
N GLN A 107 -9.35 -6.55 -21.29
CA GLN A 107 -9.70 -7.88 -21.75
C GLN A 107 -8.43 -8.53 -22.28
N GLY A 108 -8.27 -9.81 -21.93
CA GLY A 108 -7.05 -10.60 -22.00
C GLY A 108 -6.12 -10.32 -23.18
N LEU A 109 -4.83 -10.28 -22.87
CA LEU A 109 -3.83 -10.78 -23.82
C LEU A 109 -3.85 -12.30 -23.70
N GLU A 110 -4.09 -12.95 -24.82
CA GLU A 110 -4.15 -14.40 -25.03
C GLU A 110 -3.01 -15.19 -24.37
#